data_AF-A0A0P9PZ36-F1
#
_entry.id   AF-A0A0P9PZ36-F1
#
_cell.length_a   1.000
_cell.length_b   1.000
_cell.length_c   1.000
_cell.angle_alpha   90.00
_cell.angle_beta   90.00
_cell.angle_gamma   90.00
#
_symmetry.space_group_name_H-M   'P 1'
#
loop_
_entity.id
_entity.type
_entity.pdbx_description
1 polymer ?
#
loop_
_entity_poly.entity_id
_entity_poly.type
_entity_poly.pdbx_seq_one_letter_code
_entity_poly.pdbx_strand_id
1 'polypeptide(L)'
;MSYASAAHDRMIAALIMNVYVVAVDLTSSPPMCRVSDGDWVSAWIRWHSLAAGKARHWRAPTLGEQGAVLSPSGDPAQGTFIPGLYGNAGAPPDNRDHVEVWRFDDGGSLVYDWQAKSYTVNLPTGTVTVKVGASTVVVTDDSATVQSASINLTGNVKIDGALLVTGNVTGMGTILDTLGNSNHHKH
;
A
#
# COMPACT_ATOMS: atom_id res chain seq x y z
N MET A 1 -29.33 2.84 43.46
CA MET A 1 -28.01 2.57 42.84
C MET A 1 -26.98 3.40 43.62
N SER A 2 -25.83 2.83 44.02
CA SER A 2 -24.79 3.62 44.71
C SER A 2 -24.08 4.55 43.70
N TYR A 3 -23.47 5.63 44.18
CA TYR A 3 -22.67 6.54 43.33
C TYR A 3 -21.60 5.77 42.55
N ALA A 4 -20.88 4.86 43.21
CA ALA A 4 -19.85 4.04 42.59
C ALA A 4 -20.40 3.15 41.47
N SER A 5 -21.57 2.54 41.68
CA SER A 5 -22.21 1.71 40.65
C SER A 5 -22.62 2.54 39.42
N ALA A 6 -23.14 3.75 39.62
CA ALA A 6 -23.48 4.65 38.51
C ALA A 6 -22.23 5.18 37.78
N ALA A 7 -21.12 5.39 38.51
CA ALA A 7 -19.85 5.80 37.92
C ALA A 7 -19.25 4.67 37.07
N HIS A 8 -19.25 3.44 37.57
CA HIS A 8 -18.78 2.28 36.81
C HIS A 8 -19.59 2.05 35.54
N ASP A 9 -20.91 2.20 35.59
CA ASP A 9 -21.78 2.07 34.42
C ASP A 9 -21.38 3.05 33.29
N ARG A 10 -21.13 4.33 33.64
CA ARG A 10 -20.61 5.32 32.69
C ARG A 10 -19.23 4.98 32.16
N MET A 11 -18.32 4.53 33.03
CA MET A 11 -16.98 4.13 32.61
C MET A 11 -17.00 2.93 31.66
N ILE A 12 -17.88 1.95 31.91
CA ILE A 12 -18.04 0.76 31.06
C ILE A 12 -18.60 1.16 29.70
N ALA A 13 -19.62 2.02 29.66
CA ALA A 13 -20.20 2.50 28.41
C ALA A 13 -19.18 3.27 27.54
N ALA A 14 -18.28 4.03 28.17
CA ALA A 14 -17.25 4.80 27.48
C ALA A 14 -15.96 4.03 27.20
N LEU A 15 -15.79 2.82 27.74
CA LEU A 15 -14.54 2.04 27.64
C LEU A 15 -14.22 1.65 26.19
N ILE A 16 -15.24 1.20 25.45
CA ILE A 16 -15.16 0.81 24.04
C ILE A 16 -16.39 1.34 23.32
N MET A 17 -16.19 2.23 22.35
CA MET A 17 -17.28 2.85 21.58
C MET A 17 -17.10 2.61 20.08
N ASN A 18 -18.17 2.20 19.41
CA ASN A 18 -18.22 2.15 17.95
C ASN A 18 -18.39 3.56 17.40
N VAL A 19 -17.50 3.96 16.51
CA VAL A 19 -17.44 5.34 16.01
C VAL A 19 -17.00 5.36 14.54
N TYR A 20 -17.09 6.52 13.92
CA TYR A 20 -16.53 6.80 12.60
C TYR A 20 -15.71 8.09 12.60
N VAL A 21 -14.74 8.18 11.68
CA VAL A 21 -13.86 9.35 11.56
C VAL A 21 -14.62 10.56 11.01
N VAL A 22 -14.47 11.71 11.66
CA VAL A 22 -15.08 12.99 11.23
C VAL A 22 -14.07 14.08 10.93
N ALA A 23 -12.83 13.94 11.39
CA ALA A 23 -11.74 14.85 11.03
C ALA A 23 -10.38 14.15 11.14
N VAL A 24 -9.42 14.61 10.35
CA VAL A 24 -8.04 14.11 10.34
C VAL A 24 -7.08 15.29 10.30
N ASP A 25 -6.09 15.31 11.18
CA ASP A 25 -5.02 16.30 11.21
C ASP A 25 -3.68 15.60 10.94
N LEU A 26 -3.25 15.68 9.69
CA LEU A 26 -1.97 15.13 9.22
C LEU A 26 -0.79 16.07 9.47
N THR A 27 -1.04 17.31 9.89
CA THR A 27 -0.01 18.33 10.14
C THR A 27 0.50 18.29 11.58
N SER A 28 -0.31 17.79 12.51
CA SER A 28 0.10 17.51 13.89
C SER A 28 1.20 16.45 13.98
N SER A 29 2.00 16.52 15.04
CA SER A 29 3.10 15.57 15.31
C SER A 29 3.01 15.05 16.75
N PRO A 30 2.53 13.82 16.97
CA PRO A 30 2.10 12.83 15.97
C PRO A 30 0.75 13.18 15.33
N PRO A 31 0.46 12.68 14.11
CA PRO A 31 -0.84 12.84 13.44
C PRO A 31 -2.02 12.29 14.25
N MET A 32 -3.19 12.94 14.14
CA MET A 32 -4.38 12.66 14.95
C MET A 32 -5.67 12.67 14.13
N CYS A 33 -6.74 12.10 14.70
CA CYS A 33 -8.09 12.10 14.13
C CYS A 33 -9.12 12.49 15.20
N ARG A 34 -10.31 12.92 14.76
CA ARG A 34 -11.52 13.00 15.57
C ARG A 34 -12.52 11.98 15.06
N VAL A 35 -13.26 11.39 15.98
CA VAL A 35 -14.26 10.37 15.71
C VAL A 35 -15.58 10.72 16.40
N SER A 36 -16.67 10.14 15.91
CA SER A 36 -18.04 10.39 16.37
C SER A 36 -18.86 9.11 16.43
N ASP A 37 -19.78 9.02 17.39
CA ASP A 37 -20.85 8.01 17.42
C ASP A 37 -22.19 8.54 16.88
N GLY A 38 -22.23 9.83 16.49
CA GLY A 38 -23.41 10.55 16.03
C GLY A 38 -23.80 11.70 16.95
N ASP A 39 -23.76 11.48 18.27
CA ASP A 39 -24.16 12.45 19.29
C ASP A 39 -22.95 13.11 19.96
N TRP A 40 -21.84 12.39 20.07
CA TRP A 40 -20.59 12.84 20.67
C TRP A 40 -19.46 12.89 19.65
N VAL A 41 -18.57 13.88 19.81
CA VAL A 41 -17.35 14.00 19.01
C VAL A 41 -16.13 14.05 19.92
N SER A 42 -15.13 13.21 19.62
CA SER A 42 -13.90 13.12 20.41
C SER A 42 -13.06 14.40 20.41
N ALA A 43 -12.14 14.47 21.37
CA ALA A 43 -10.92 15.28 21.23
C ALA A 43 -10.04 14.72 20.09
N TRP A 44 -8.94 15.40 19.78
CA TRP A 44 -7.93 14.84 18.88
C TRP A 44 -7.24 13.65 19.54
N ILE A 45 -7.38 12.48 18.92
CA ILE A 45 -6.83 11.22 19.42
C ILE A 45 -5.95 10.55 18.35
N ARG A 46 -5.01 9.72 18.79
CA ARG A 46 -4.17 8.92 17.89
C ARG A 46 -4.93 7.67 17.44
N TRP A 47 -4.53 7.12 16.31
CA TRP A 47 -4.99 5.81 15.84
C TRP A 47 -3.89 4.75 15.94
N HIS A 48 -4.30 3.48 15.97
CA HIS A 48 -3.41 2.33 15.91
C HIS A 48 -2.99 2.07 14.46
N SER A 49 -1.70 2.24 14.16
CA SER A 49 -1.11 1.79 12.89
C SER A 49 -0.73 0.31 12.96
N LEU A 50 -0.43 -0.32 11.82
CA LEU A 50 0.04 -1.72 11.81
C LEU A 50 1.37 -1.91 12.55
N ALA A 51 2.23 -0.89 12.57
CA ALA A 51 3.52 -0.90 13.28
C ALA A 51 4.01 0.53 13.57
N ALA A 52 4.60 0.73 14.76
CA ALA A 52 5.12 2.03 15.23
C ALA A 52 6.49 1.93 15.92
N GLY A 53 7.32 0.94 15.55
CA GLY A 53 8.66 0.72 16.10
C GLY A 53 9.77 1.17 15.16
N LYS A 54 10.83 0.35 15.01
CA LYS A 54 11.85 0.57 13.97
C LYS A 54 11.24 0.48 12.56
N ALA A 55 10.43 -0.55 12.34
CA ALA A 55 9.50 -0.62 11.21
C ALA A 55 8.24 0.19 11.56
N ARG A 56 7.78 1.01 10.60
CA ARG A 56 6.67 1.92 10.75
C ARG A 56 5.74 1.77 9.55
N HIS A 57 4.44 1.67 9.82
CA HIS A 57 3.42 1.63 8.79
C HIS A 57 2.61 2.93 8.82
N TRP A 58 2.35 3.50 7.66
CA TRP A 58 1.56 4.70 7.51
C TRP A 58 0.35 4.44 6.62
N ARG A 59 -0.83 4.63 7.20
CA ARG A 59 -2.11 4.70 6.50
C ARG A 59 -3.02 5.54 7.38
N ALA A 60 -3.31 6.77 6.94
CA ALA A 60 -4.22 7.65 7.66
C ALA A 60 -5.66 7.11 7.55
N PRO A 61 -6.47 7.18 8.62
CA PRO A 61 -7.90 6.94 8.49
C PRO A 61 -8.57 7.93 7.54
N THR A 62 -9.60 7.47 6.83
CA THR A 62 -10.40 8.31 5.93
C THR A 62 -11.67 8.78 6.62
N LEU A 63 -12.22 9.93 6.20
CA LEU A 63 -13.53 10.39 6.70
C LEU A 63 -14.61 9.33 6.49
N GLY A 64 -15.44 9.10 7.52
CA GLY A 64 -16.48 8.09 7.52
C GLY A 64 -16.00 6.66 7.76
N GLU A 65 -14.68 6.40 7.82
CA GLU A 65 -14.15 5.07 8.15
C GLU A 65 -14.58 4.67 9.56
N GLN A 66 -15.19 3.49 9.68
CA GLN A 66 -15.70 2.98 10.94
C GLN A 66 -14.60 2.24 11.71
N GLY A 67 -14.74 2.24 13.03
CA GLY A 67 -13.82 1.56 13.93
C GLY A 67 -14.27 1.65 15.38
N ALA A 68 -13.33 1.43 16.29
CA ALA A 68 -13.58 1.49 17.72
C ALA A 68 -12.62 2.44 18.43
N VAL A 69 -13.12 3.19 19.41
CA VAL A 69 -12.27 3.90 20.38
C VAL A 69 -12.07 3.01 21.60
N LEU A 70 -10.82 2.91 22.05
CA LEU A 70 -10.45 2.31 23.32
C LEU A 70 -10.04 3.41 24.30
N SER A 71 -10.76 3.52 25.41
CA SER A 71 -10.63 4.62 26.38
C SER A 71 -10.27 4.09 27.76
N PRO A 72 -9.00 4.19 28.19
CA PRO A 72 -8.58 3.75 29.52
C PRO A 72 -9.48 4.34 30.62
N SER A 73 -9.97 3.49 31.52
CA SER A 73 -10.89 3.88 32.61
C SER A 73 -12.20 4.55 32.13
N GLY A 74 -12.59 4.37 30.87
CA GLY A 74 -13.76 5.03 30.30
C GLY A 74 -13.59 6.54 30.15
N ASP A 75 -12.35 7.03 29.95
CA ASP A 75 -12.06 8.43 29.64
C ASP A 75 -11.77 8.62 28.14
N PRO A 76 -12.74 9.14 27.35
CA PRO A 76 -12.57 9.38 25.92
C PRO A 76 -11.49 10.41 25.56
N ALA A 77 -11.11 11.30 26.47
CA ALA A 77 -10.05 12.27 26.22
C ALA A 77 -8.67 11.61 26.06
N GLN A 78 -8.49 10.42 26.62
CA GLN A 78 -7.29 9.59 26.48
C GLN A 78 -7.48 8.42 25.50
N GLY A 79 -8.57 8.47 24.72
CA GLY A 79 -8.93 7.42 23.78
C GLY A 79 -7.88 7.21 22.70
N THR A 80 -7.85 5.99 22.16
CA THR A 80 -7.12 5.66 20.93
C THR A 80 -8.04 4.94 19.96
N PHE A 81 -7.90 5.23 18.66
CA PHE A 81 -8.80 4.73 17.63
C PHE A 81 -8.22 3.53 16.89
N ILE A 82 -8.98 2.44 16.79
CA ILE A 82 -8.68 1.29 15.94
C ILE A 82 -9.58 1.36 14.70
N PRO A 83 -9.04 1.72 13.52
CA PRO A 83 -9.80 1.75 12.28
C PRO A 83 -10.04 0.34 11.72
N GLY A 84 -10.97 0.20 10.77
CA GLY A 84 -11.02 -0.95 9.86
C GLY A 84 -12.30 -1.77 9.86
N LEU A 85 -13.42 -1.24 10.37
CA LEU A 85 -14.72 -1.85 10.12
C LEU A 85 -15.22 -1.43 8.73
N TYR A 86 -15.56 -2.41 7.89
CA TYR A 86 -16.11 -2.13 6.56
C TYR A 86 -17.44 -1.39 6.65
N GLY A 87 -17.64 -0.43 5.75
CA GLY A 87 -18.85 0.39 5.69
C GLY A 87 -18.89 1.23 4.41
N ASN A 88 -19.74 2.26 4.39
CA ASN A 88 -19.94 3.08 3.19
C ASN A 88 -18.68 3.85 2.75
N ALA A 89 -17.77 4.18 3.67
CA ALA A 89 -16.48 4.80 3.35
C ALA A 89 -15.43 3.82 2.83
N GLY A 90 -15.67 2.51 2.94
CA GLY A 90 -14.75 1.46 2.54
C GLY A 90 -15.43 0.10 2.66
N ALA A 91 -15.96 -0.40 1.54
CA ALA A 91 -16.57 -1.72 1.47
C ALA A 91 -15.50 -2.83 1.52
N PRO A 92 -15.87 -4.08 1.83
CA PRO A 92 -14.95 -5.21 1.73
C PRO A 92 -14.34 -5.26 0.31
N PRO A 93 -13.00 -5.23 0.17
CA PRO A 93 -12.38 -5.18 -1.15
C PRO A 93 -12.50 -6.51 -1.87
N ASP A 94 -12.59 -7.65 -1.18
CA ASP A 94 -12.65 -8.98 -1.79
C ASP A 94 -13.56 -9.90 -0.97
N ASN A 95 -13.87 -11.07 -1.51
CA ASN A 95 -14.71 -12.08 -0.86
C ASN A 95 -14.13 -13.51 -0.96
N ARG A 96 -12.96 -13.66 -1.58
CA ARG A 96 -12.25 -14.94 -1.65
C ARG A 96 -11.54 -15.20 -0.32
N ASP A 97 -11.62 -16.43 0.17
CA ASP A 97 -10.94 -16.87 1.40
C ASP A 97 -9.46 -17.21 1.18
N HIS A 98 -9.02 -17.20 -0.08
CA HIS A 98 -7.68 -17.60 -0.50
C HIS A 98 -6.78 -16.43 -0.98
N VAL A 99 -7.10 -15.19 -0.57
CA VAL A 99 -6.36 -13.99 -0.98
C VAL A 99 -6.00 -13.04 0.15
N GLU A 100 -4.90 -12.32 -0.03
CA GLU A 100 -4.56 -11.08 0.68
C GLU A 100 -4.60 -9.93 -0.33
N VAL A 101 -5.30 -8.85 0.00
CA VAL A 101 -5.67 -7.80 -0.97
C VAL A 101 -5.54 -6.41 -0.36
N TRP A 102 -4.80 -5.55 -1.06
CA TRP A 102 -4.86 -4.09 -0.93
C TRP A 102 -5.51 -3.51 -2.17
N ARG A 103 -6.51 -2.63 -2.00
CA ARG A 103 -7.14 -1.87 -3.08
C ARG A 103 -7.11 -0.38 -2.77
N PHE A 104 -6.90 0.43 -3.79
CA PHE A 104 -6.83 1.89 -3.71
C PHE A 104 -7.95 2.52 -4.54
N ASP A 105 -8.29 3.77 -4.22
CA ASP A 105 -9.42 4.51 -4.81
C ASP A 105 -9.24 4.77 -6.32
N ASP A 106 -7.99 4.83 -6.78
CA ASP A 106 -7.63 4.96 -8.19
C ASP A 106 -7.74 3.64 -8.98
N GLY A 107 -8.16 2.55 -8.34
CA GLY A 107 -8.24 1.21 -8.94
C GLY A 107 -6.94 0.40 -8.85
N GLY A 108 -5.89 0.93 -8.25
CA GLY A 108 -4.66 0.21 -7.96
C GLY A 108 -4.89 -0.96 -6.98
N SER A 109 -4.08 -2.02 -7.09
CA SER A 109 -4.14 -3.16 -6.17
C SER A 109 -2.84 -3.94 -6.01
N LEU A 110 -2.66 -4.54 -4.83
CA LEU A 110 -1.66 -5.57 -4.54
C LEU A 110 -2.41 -6.81 -4.06
N VAL A 111 -2.23 -7.95 -4.73
CA VAL A 111 -2.99 -9.17 -4.43
C VAL A 111 -2.06 -10.38 -4.39
N TYR A 112 -2.03 -11.09 -3.26
CA TYR A 112 -1.48 -12.44 -3.18
C TYR A 112 -2.61 -13.47 -3.17
N ASP A 113 -2.61 -14.39 -4.13
CA ASP A 113 -3.57 -15.50 -4.22
C ASP A 113 -2.81 -16.83 -4.10
N TRP A 114 -3.02 -17.55 -3.00
CA TRP A 114 -2.29 -18.80 -2.74
C TRP A 114 -2.90 -20.03 -3.42
N GLN A 115 -4.13 -19.93 -3.92
CA GLN A 115 -4.72 -20.98 -4.75
C GLN A 115 -4.19 -20.88 -6.18
N ALA A 116 -4.13 -19.67 -6.75
CA ALA A 116 -3.53 -19.40 -8.06
C ALA A 116 -1.99 -19.36 -8.02
N LYS A 117 -1.40 -19.26 -6.83
CA LYS A 117 0.05 -19.12 -6.59
C LYS A 117 0.65 -17.88 -7.28
N SER A 118 -0.05 -16.75 -7.20
CA SER A 118 0.31 -15.52 -7.90
C SER A 118 0.40 -14.32 -6.96
N TYR A 119 1.31 -13.40 -7.26
CA TYR A 119 1.34 -12.07 -6.68
C TYR A 119 1.19 -11.02 -7.79
N THR A 120 0.15 -10.20 -7.71
CA THR A 120 -0.18 -9.22 -8.73
C THR A 120 -0.08 -7.82 -8.16
N VAL A 121 0.70 -6.96 -8.82
CA VAL A 121 0.72 -5.51 -8.62
C VAL A 121 0.10 -4.88 -9.86
N ASN A 122 -1.08 -4.27 -9.71
CA ASN A 122 -1.84 -3.74 -10.84
C ASN A 122 -2.20 -2.27 -10.60
N LEU A 123 -1.92 -1.42 -11.59
CA LEU A 123 -2.30 -0.01 -11.62
C LEU A 123 -3.05 0.25 -12.94
N PRO A 124 -4.17 0.99 -12.95
CA PRO A 124 -4.83 1.38 -14.20
C PRO A 124 -3.98 2.31 -15.09
N THR A 125 -3.14 3.14 -14.46
CA THR A 125 -2.14 4.02 -15.08
C THR A 125 -1.11 4.39 -14.02
N GLY A 126 0.08 4.81 -14.43
CA GLY A 126 1.06 5.44 -13.54
C GLY A 126 2.42 4.78 -13.60
N THR A 127 3.00 4.46 -12.45
CA THR A 127 4.39 3.99 -12.38
C THR A 127 4.62 3.01 -11.23
N VAL A 128 5.19 1.85 -11.54
CA VAL A 128 5.76 0.92 -10.55
C VAL A 128 7.28 1.04 -10.58
N THR A 129 7.89 1.33 -9.43
CA THR A 129 9.35 1.48 -9.31
C THR A 129 9.92 0.53 -8.26
N VAL A 130 10.93 -0.24 -8.64
CA VAL A 130 11.82 -0.99 -7.73
C VAL A 130 13.19 -0.32 -7.74
N LYS A 131 13.71 0.09 -6.59
CA LYS A 131 14.95 0.88 -6.49
C LYS A 131 15.90 0.36 -5.40
N VAL A 132 17.18 0.23 -5.74
CA VAL A 132 18.27 -0.06 -4.81
C VAL A 132 19.45 0.87 -5.12
N GLY A 133 19.70 1.85 -4.26
CA GLY A 133 20.70 2.90 -4.53
C GLY A 133 20.42 3.63 -5.85
N ALA A 134 21.36 3.56 -6.79
CA ALA A 134 21.22 4.12 -8.14
C ALA A 134 20.58 3.18 -9.17
N SER A 135 20.34 1.91 -8.83
CA SER A 135 19.71 0.95 -9.75
C SER A 135 18.18 1.02 -9.64
N THR A 136 17.48 0.97 -10.77
CA THR A 136 16.01 0.99 -10.85
C THR A 136 15.46 0.02 -11.90
N VAL A 137 14.28 -0.52 -11.59
CA VAL A 137 13.35 -1.10 -12.57
C VAL A 137 12.08 -0.28 -12.51
N VAL A 138 11.66 0.29 -13.64
CA VAL A 138 10.51 1.20 -13.73
C VAL A 138 9.57 0.70 -14.82
N VAL A 139 8.31 0.48 -14.47
CA VAL A 139 7.23 0.16 -15.41
C VAL A 139 6.24 1.32 -15.42
N THR A 140 5.95 1.83 -16.61
CA THR A 140 4.94 2.86 -16.88
C THR A 140 3.92 2.32 -17.90
N ASP A 141 2.92 3.11 -18.25
CA ASP A 141 1.89 2.74 -19.23
C ASP A 141 2.47 2.24 -20.56
N ASP A 142 3.54 2.89 -21.03
CA ASP A 142 4.13 2.62 -22.36
C ASP A 142 5.55 2.04 -22.33
N SER A 143 6.15 1.80 -21.15
CA SER A 143 7.56 1.38 -21.09
C SER A 143 7.91 0.54 -19.87
N ALA A 144 8.92 -0.31 -20.03
CA ALA A 144 9.62 -0.97 -18.93
C ALA A 144 11.13 -0.70 -19.08
N THR A 145 11.71 0.00 -18.10
CA THR A 145 13.11 0.43 -18.12
C THR A 145 13.88 -0.21 -16.97
N VAL A 146 15.06 -0.74 -17.27
CA VAL A 146 16.05 -1.19 -16.28
C VAL A 146 17.27 -0.29 -16.37
N GLN A 147 17.60 0.40 -15.29
CA GLN A 147 18.79 1.23 -15.17
C GLN A 147 19.69 0.67 -14.08
N SER A 148 20.93 0.31 -14.43
CA SER A 148 21.95 -0.10 -13.48
C SER A 148 23.34 0.12 -14.09
N ALA A 149 24.38 0.06 -13.26
CA ALA A 149 25.77 0.05 -13.73
C ALA A 149 26.10 -1.24 -14.51
N SER A 150 25.39 -2.33 -14.23
CA SER A 150 25.53 -3.61 -14.94
C SER A 150 24.17 -4.32 -14.96
N ILE A 151 23.79 -4.85 -16.13
CA ILE A 151 22.59 -5.67 -16.31
C ILE A 151 23.05 -7.07 -16.73
N ASN A 152 22.79 -8.07 -15.90
CA ASN A 152 23.15 -9.46 -16.16
C ASN A 152 21.87 -10.26 -16.45
N LEU A 153 21.74 -10.77 -17.67
CA LEU A 153 20.65 -11.66 -18.08
C LEU A 153 21.22 -13.07 -18.24
N THR A 154 20.84 -13.99 -17.33
CA THR A 154 21.30 -15.38 -17.35
C THR A 154 20.20 -16.29 -17.84
N GLY A 155 20.47 -17.04 -18.91
CA GLY A 155 19.50 -17.88 -19.61
C GLY A 155 19.29 -17.45 -21.06
N ASN A 156 18.37 -18.12 -21.77
CA ASN A 156 18.05 -17.77 -23.14
C ASN A 156 17.27 -16.44 -23.18
N VAL A 157 17.70 -15.51 -24.03
CA VAL A 157 17.03 -14.22 -24.23
C VAL A 157 16.34 -14.24 -25.60
N LYS A 158 15.03 -14.00 -25.60
CA LYS A 158 14.23 -13.81 -26.81
C LYS A 158 13.73 -12.36 -26.85
N ILE A 159 13.94 -11.68 -27.96
CA ILE A 159 13.44 -10.33 -28.21
C ILE A 159 12.51 -10.40 -29.41
N ASP A 160 11.20 -10.31 -29.16
CA ASP A 160 10.18 -10.22 -30.20
C ASP A 160 9.99 -8.76 -30.61
N GLY A 161 11.03 -8.21 -31.26
CA GLY A 161 11.11 -6.80 -31.64
C GLY A 161 12.50 -6.43 -32.14
N ALA A 162 12.71 -5.15 -32.47
CA ALA A 162 14.02 -4.65 -32.84
C ALA A 162 14.92 -4.50 -31.60
N LEU A 163 16.20 -4.86 -31.73
CA LEU A 163 17.23 -4.60 -30.73
C LEU A 163 18.12 -3.45 -31.19
N LEU A 164 18.13 -2.36 -30.44
CA LEU A 164 19.09 -1.26 -30.60
C LEU A 164 20.16 -1.36 -29.51
N VAL A 165 21.43 -1.42 -29.91
CA VAL A 165 22.59 -1.38 -29.01
C VAL A 165 23.44 -0.17 -29.37
N THR A 166 23.66 0.74 -28.42
CA THR A 166 24.46 1.96 -28.63
C THR A 166 25.96 1.74 -28.44
N GLY A 167 26.33 0.67 -27.74
CA GLY A 167 27.72 0.22 -27.56
C GLY A 167 28.09 -0.97 -28.44
N ASN A 168 29.21 -1.60 -28.13
CA ASN A 168 29.68 -2.78 -28.84
C ASN A 168 28.88 -4.04 -28.43
N VAL A 169 28.69 -4.95 -29.39
CA VAL A 169 28.15 -6.29 -29.15
C VAL A 169 29.31 -7.29 -29.24
N THR A 170 29.54 -8.05 -28.18
CA THR A 170 30.52 -9.16 -28.17
C THR A 170 29.78 -10.48 -28.11
N GLY A 171 29.82 -11.25 -29.20
CA GLY A 171 29.31 -12.62 -29.24
C GLY A 171 30.45 -13.62 -29.04
N MET A 172 30.32 -14.52 -28.07
CA MET A 172 31.25 -15.67 -27.92
C MET A 172 30.88 -16.86 -28.82
N GLY A 173 29.69 -16.83 -29.42
CA GLY A 173 29.19 -17.81 -30.38
C GLY A 173 28.91 -17.19 -31.75
N THR A 174 28.09 -17.86 -32.56
CA THR A 174 27.73 -17.40 -33.90
C THR A 174 26.67 -16.28 -33.84
N ILE A 175 26.87 -15.24 -34.65
CA ILE A 175 25.87 -14.20 -34.92
C ILE A 175 25.37 -14.42 -36.35
N LEU A 176 24.06 -14.64 -36.51
CA LEU A 176 23.39 -14.87 -37.79
C LEU A 176 22.30 -13.82 -37.99
N ASP A 177 22.22 -13.25 -39.18
CA ASP A 177 21.06 -12.48 -39.63
C ASP A 177 20.27 -13.27 -40.69
N THR A 178 19.09 -12.79 -41.08
CA THR A 178 18.26 -13.43 -42.11
C THR A 178 18.48 -12.85 -43.51
N LEU A 179 18.84 -11.57 -43.62
CA LEU A 179 18.86 -10.83 -44.89
C LEU A 179 20.27 -10.61 -45.47
N GLY A 180 21.32 -11.04 -44.78
CA GLY A 180 22.71 -10.77 -45.14
C GLY A 180 23.15 -9.38 -44.72
N ASN A 181 24.24 -9.33 -43.96
CA ASN A 181 25.03 -8.17 -43.56
C ASN A 181 25.09 -7.03 -44.60
N SER A 182 24.90 -5.78 -44.15
CA SER A 182 25.20 -4.60 -44.97
C SER A 182 26.71 -4.47 -45.19
N ASN A 183 27.12 -4.20 -46.43
CA ASN A 183 28.53 -4.06 -46.85
C ASN A 183 29.28 -2.84 -46.27
N HIS A 184 28.85 -2.31 -45.10
CA HIS A 184 29.31 -1.05 -44.52
C HIS A 184 29.87 -1.16 -43.09
N HIS A 185 30.25 -2.35 -42.61
CA HIS A 185 31.04 -2.46 -41.39
C HIS A 185 32.54 -2.43 -41.74
N LYS A 186 33.32 -1.62 -41.01
CA LYS A 186 34.78 -1.62 -41.09
C LYS A 186 35.33 -2.57 -40.03
N HIS A 187 36.20 -3.49 -40.43
CA HIS A 187 37.03 -4.29 -39.53
C HIS A 187 37.98 -3.39 -38.72
#